data_AF-A0A023CX86-F1
#
_entry.id   AF-A0A023CX86-F1
#
_cell.length_a   1.000
_cell.length_b   1.000
_cell.length_c   1.000
_cell.angle_alpha   90.00
_cell.angle_beta   90.00
_cell.angle_gamma   90.00
#
_symmetry.space_group_name_H-M   'P 1'
#
loop_
_entity.id
_entity.type
_entity.pdbx_description
1 polymer ?
#
loop_
_entity_poly.entity_id
_entity_poly.type
_entity_poly.pdbx_seq_one_letter_code
_entity_poly.pdbx_strand_id
1 'polypeptide(L)'
;MVNTKIERTEARVEKNTEWRLSNEENAHFLNVIFSKELENAMKDNRNFSFSRFESEQLNYLRPLVEKLDSDYELTLDKSVIGSDFLPLSSKDAVHLLKKVSA
;
A
#
# COMPACT_ATOMS: atom_id res chain seq x y z
N MET A 1 -15.21 0.31 16.14
CA MET A 1 -13.85 -0.25 16.21
C MET A 1 -13.47 -0.61 14.79
N VAL A 2 -12.34 -0.12 14.29
CA VAL A 2 -11.94 -0.38 12.90
C VAL A 2 -11.42 -1.81 12.81
N ASN A 3 -12.20 -2.74 12.25
CA ASN A 3 -11.80 -4.14 12.03
C ASN A 3 -11.03 -4.32 10.72
N THR A 4 -10.08 -3.42 10.44
CA THR A 4 -9.16 -3.58 9.32
C THR A 4 -8.02 -4.50 9.72
N LYS A 5 -7.97 -5.69 9.14
CA LYS A 5 -6.85 -6.61 9.24
C LYS A 5 -5.79 -6.23 8.21
N ILE A 6 -4.53 -6.25 8.63
CA ILE A 6 -3.38 -5.94 7.78
C ILE A 6 -2.47 -7.15 7.79
N GLU A 7 -2.32 -7.79 6.64
CA GLU A 7 -1.56 -9.03 6.47
C GLU A 7 -0.55 -8.87 5.36
N ARG A 8 0.68 -9.36 5.57
CA ARG A 8 1.71 -9.37 4.52
C ARG A 8 1.54 -10.64 3.69
N THR A 9 1.32 -10.51 2.39
CA THR A 9 1.00 -11.64 1.50
C THR A 9 2.21 -12.16 0.74
N GLU A 10 3.17 -11.30 0.37
CA GLU A 10 4.44 -11.73 -0.24
C GLU A 10 5.60 -10.77 0.12
N ALA A 11 6.75 -11.34 0.49
CA ALA A 11 7.96 -10.60 0.87
C ALA A 11 9.24 -11.36 0.51
N ARG A 12 9.31 -11.90 -0.72
CA ARG A 12 10.55 -12.53 -1.22
C ARG A 12 11.55 -11.43 -1.61
N VAL A 13 12.84 -11.70 -1.40
CA VAL A 13 13.92 -10.72 -1.61
C VAL A 13 13.92 -10.09 -3.01
N GLU A 14 13.50 -10.83 -4.03
CA GLU A 14 13.47 -10.42 -5.44
C GLU A 14 12.11 -9.94 -5.95
N LYS A 15 11.08 -9.92 -5.09
CA LYS A 15 9.71 -9.56 -5.49
C LYS A 15 9.25 -8.27 -4.82
N ASN A 16 8.14 -7.74 -5.32
CA ASN A 16 7.41 -6.65 -4.68
C ASN A 16 6.97 -7.08 -3.27
N THR A 17 6.92 -6.12 -2.36
CA THR A 17 6.36 -6.35 -1.04
C THR A 17 4.86 -6.11 -1.09
N GLU A 18 4.08 -7.11 -0.72
CA GLU A 18 2.63 -7.06 -0.83
C GLU A 18 1.97 -7.14 0.55
N TRP A 19 1.02 -6.23 0.77
CA TRP A 19 0.18 -6.21 1.94
C TRP A 19 -1.27 -6.23 1.53
N ARG A 20 -2.07 -7.00 2.25
CA ARG A 20 -3.52 -6.98 2.15
C ARG A 20 -4.09 -6.26 3.35
N LEU A 21 -4.86 -5.22 3.09
CA LEU A 21 -5.74 -4.61 4.08
C LEU A 21 -7.15 -5.10 3.79
N SER A 22 -7.72 -5.91 4.68
CA SER A 22 -9.07 -6.42 4.57
C SER A 22 -9.96 -5.82 5.65
N ASN A 23 -11.20 -5.48 5.30
CA ASN A 23 -12.19 -5.05 6.27
C ASN A 23 -13.26 -6.13 6.38
N GLU A 24 -13.44 -6.65 7.61
CA GLU A 24 -14.42 -7.71 7.88
C GLU A 24 -15.86 -7.25 7.71
N GLU A 25 -16.14 -5.95 7.85
CA GLU A 25 -17.50 -5.41 7.78
C GLU A 25 -18.03 -5.33 6.34
N ASN A 26 -17.18 -4.99 5.37
CA ASN A 26 -17.56 -4.88 3.97
C ASN A 26 -17.12 -6.10 3.13
N ALA A 27 -16.39 -7.05 3.73
CA ALA A 27 -15.84 -8.23 3.06
C ALA A 27 -14.97 -7.92 1.83
N HIS A 28 -14.41 -6.70 1.77
CA HIS A 28 -13.55 -6.24 0.69
C HIS A 28 -12.11 -6.04 1.15
N PHE A 29 -11.19 -6.05 0.19
CA PHE A 29 -9.77 -5.83 0.46
C PHE A 29 -9.09 -4.85 -0.49
N LEU A 30 -8.00 -4.27 0.00
CA LEU A 30 -7.01 -3.54 -0.77
C LEU A 30 -5.67 -4.27 -0.69
N ASN A 31 -5.16 -4.72 -1.83
CA ASN A 31 -3.77 -5.15 -1.94
C ASN A 31 -2.89 -3.92 -2.20
N VAL A 32 -1.97 -3.62 -1.29
CA VAL A 32 -0.96 -2.57 -1.45
C VAL A 32 0.36 -3.24 -1.83
N ILE A 33 0.82 -2.93 -3.05
CA ILE A 33 2.00 -3.53 -3.66
C ILE A 33 3.10 -2.48 -3.70
N PHE A 34 4.09 -2.60 -2.83
CA PHE A 34 5.29 -1.77 -2.88
C PHE A 34 6.28 -2.37 -3.86
N SER A 35 6.61 -1.61 -4.92
CA SER A 35 7.56 -2.07 -5.92
C SER A 35 8.95 -2.26 -5.32
N LYS A 36 9.68 -3.27 -5.81
CA LYS A 36 11.07 -3.50 -5.38
C LYS A 36 11.99 -2.31 -5.69
N GLU A 37 11.72 -1.63 -6.80
CA GLU A 37 12.45 -0.43 -7.21
C GLU A 37 12.28 0.72 -6.20
N LEU A 38 11.07 0.92 -5.68
CA LEU A 38 10.81 1.92 -4.64
C LEU A 38 11.57 1.56 -3.35
N GLU A 39 11.52 0.30 -2.93
CA GLU A 39 12.26 -0.19 -1.76
C GLU A 39 13.77 0.09 -1.89
N ASN A 40 14.36 -0.27 -3.04
CA ASN A 40 15.77 -0.06 -3.30
C ASN A 40 16.12 1.43 -3.33
N ALA A 41 15.32 2.26 -4.02
CA ALA A 41 15.52 3.70 -4.10
C ALA A 41 15.50 4.38 -2.71
N MET A 42 14.61 3.93 -1.81
CA MET A 42 14.60 4.43 -0.44
C MET A 42 15.80 3.94 0.37
N LYS A 43 16.20 2.68 0.22
CA LYS A 43 17.36 2.10 0.93
C LYS A 43 18.68 2.73 0.52
N ASP A 44 18.81 3.15 -0.73
CA ASP A 44 19.98 3.87 -1.23
C ASP A 44 20.09 5.29 -0.64
N ASN A 45 18.98 5.86 -0.16
CA ASN A 45 18.97 7.16 0.48
C ASN A 45 19.03 7.01 2.01
N ARG A 46 20.22 7.28 2.59
CA ARG A 46 20.52 7.07 4.02
C ARG A 46 19.57 7.75 5.01
N ASN A 47 18.80 8.75 4.56
CA ASN A 47 17.86 9.48 5.40
C ASN A 47 16.46 8.85 5.45
N PHE A 48 16.18 7.82 4.65
CA PHE A 48 14.87 7.20 4.55
C PHE A 48 14.89 5.77 5.06
N SER A 49 13.75 5.36 5.62
CA SER A 49 13.51 4.02 6.12
C SER A 49 12.29 3.45 5.42
N PHE A 50 12.50 2.46 4.55
CA PHE A 50 11.42 1.82 3.82
C PHE A 50 10.38 1.18 4.75
N SER A 51 10.81 0.55 5.86
CA SER A 51 9.89 -0.06 6.82
C SER A 51 9.01 0.98 7.55
N ARG A 52 9.57 2.16 7.84
CA ARG A 52 8.81 3.28 8.38
C ARG A 52 7.79 3.80 7.36
N PHE A 53 8.24 4.03 6.13
CA PHE A 53 7.37 4.47 5.03
C PHE A 53 6.22 3.48 4.80
N GLU A 54 6.53 2.18 4.71
CA GLU A 54 5.55 1.09 4.55
C GLU A 54 4.50 1.15 5.66
N SER A 55 4.92 1.24 6.92
CA SER A 55 4.01 1.33 8.07
C SER A 55 3.12 2.58 8.03
N GLU A 56 3.71 3.73 7.71
CA GLU A 56 2.98 4.99 7.57
C GLU A 56 1.97 4.90 6.43
N GLN A 57 2.37 4.43 5.25
CA GLN A 57 1.51 4.26 4.10
C GLN A 57 0.29 3.37 4.38
N LEU A 58 0.50 2.22 5.03
CA LEU A 58 -0.59 1.33 5.40
C LEU A 58 -1.58 2.02 6.35
N ASN A 59 -1.09 2.81 7.31
CA ASN A 59 -1.94 3.58 8.22
C ASN A 59 -2.74 4.67 7.51
N TYR A 60 -2.13 5.39 6.55
CA TYR A 60 -2.80 6.40 5.73
C TYR A 60 -3.89 5.80 4.83
N LEU A 61 -3.77 4.53 4.44
CA LEU A 61 -4.74 3.83 3.61
C LEU A 61 -5.87 3.17 4.39
N ARG A 62 -5.77 2.98 5.71
CA ARG A 62 -6.84 2.36 6.52
C ARG A 62 -8.23 2.97 6.28
N PRO A 63 -8.42 4.31 6.26
CA PRO A 63 -9.74 4.91 6.04
C PRO A 63 -10.31 4.65 4.64
N LEU A 64 -9.46 4.30 3.68
CA LEU A 64 -9.88 3.96 2.31
C LEU A 64 -10.56 2.58 2.30
N VAL A 65 -9.99 1.63 3.04
CA VAL A 65 -10.46 0.23 3.11
C VAL A 65 -11.87 0.13 3.68
N GLU A 66 -12.20 1.01 4.63
CA GLU A 66 -13.54 1.12 5.21
C GLU A 66 -14.63 1.46 4.18
N LYS A 67 -14.26 2.13 3.09
CA LYS A 67 -15.19 2.67 2.09
C LYS A 67 -15.15 1.93 0.75
N LEU A 68 -14.43 0.81 0.69
CA LEU A 68 -14.35 0.01 -0.54
C LEU A 68 -15.70 -0.64 -0.84
N ASP A 69 -16.04 -0.62 -2.12
CA ASP A 69 -17.22 -1.26 -2.71
C ASP A 69 -16.87 -2.51 -3.53
N SER A 70 -15.58 -2.84 -3.60
CA SER A 70 -15.04 -4.00 -4.31
C SER A 70 -13.60 -4.27 -3.87
N ASP A 71 -12.99 -5.28 -4.48
CA ASP A 71 -11.61 -5.63 -4.24
C ASP A 71 -10.69 -4.81 -5.15
N TYR A 72 -9.66 -4.20 -4.58
CA TYR A 72 -8.76 -3.32 -5.30
C TYR A 72 -7.29 -3.67 -5.06
N GLU A 73 -6.45 -3.24 -5.99
CA GLU A 73 -5.00 -3.20 -5.86
C GLU A 73 -4.50 -1.75 -6.01
N LEU A 74 -3.44 -1.43 -5.28
CA LEU A 74 -2.71 -0.18 -5.35
C LEU A 74 -1.23 -0.49 -5.46
N THR A 75 -0.64 -0.20 -6.62
CA THR A 75 0.81 -0.33 -6.83
C THR A 75 1.50 0.99 -6.51
N LEU A 76 2.46 0.93 -5.58
CA LEU A 76 3.28 2.04 -5.16
C LEU A 76 4.69 1.87 -5.73
N ASP A 77 4.96 2.64 -6.77
CA ASP A 77 6.27 2.75 -7.40
C ASP A 77 6.86 4.16 -7.27
N LYS A 78 8.06 4.33 -7.82
CA LYS A 78 8.75 5.62 -7.79
C LYS A 78 8.00 6.72 -8.55
N SER A 79 7.20 6.38 -9.57
CA SER A 79 6.40 7.35 -10.32
C SER A 79 5.21 7.86 -9.51
N VAL A 80 4.62 6.99 -8.68
CA VAL A 80 3.50 7.33 -7.80
C VAL A 80 3.97 8.13 -6.57
N ILE A 81 5.05 7.70 -5.93
CA ILE A 81 5.53 8.27 -4.65
C ILE A 81 6.46 9.48 -4.85
N GLY A 82 7.14 9.56 -6.00
CA GLY A 82 8.12 10.60 -6.28
C GLY A 82 9.42 10.46 -5.49
N SER A 83 10.30 11.46 -5.61
CA SER A 83 11.64 11.47 -5.01
C SER A 83 11.66 11.80 -3.52
N ASP A 84 10.60 12.40 -3.00
CA ASP A 84 10.51 12.83 -1.61
C ASP A 84 10.00 11.73 -0.67
N PHE A 85 9.59 10.59 -1.24
CA PHE A 85 9.16 9.40 -0.51
C PHE A 85 8.04 9.66 0.51
N LEU A 86 7.13 10.56 0.16
CA LEU A 86 5.99 10.92 1.01
C LEU A 86 4.85 9.91 0.85
N PRO A 87 4.21 9.47 1.96
CA PRO A 87 3.05 8.59 1.89
C PRO A 87 1.92 9.21 1.08
N LEU A 88 1.28 8.39 0.24
CA LEU A 88 0.12 8.78 -0.54
C LEU A 88 -1.10 8.91 0.38
N SER A 89 -1.80 10.04 0.27
CA SER A 89 -3.04 10.26 1.01
C SER A 89 -4.15 9.34 0.51
N SER A 90 -5.14 9.04 1.35
CA SER A 90 -6.28 8.21 0.95
C SER A 90 -7.06 8.82 -0.23
N LYS A 91 -7.07 10.15 -0.37
CA LYS A 91 -7.77 10.85 -1.47
C LYS A 91 -7.05 10.64 -2.81
N ASP A 92 -5.73 10.77 -2.80
CA ASP A 92 -4.92 10.62 -4.00
C ASP A 92 -4.85 9.13 -4.41
N ALA A 93 -4.83 8.23 -3.43
CA ALA A 93 -4.85 6.79 -3.64
C ALA A 93 -6.10 6.29 -4.38
N VAL A 94 -7.27 6.88 -4.15
CA VAL A 94 -8.53 6.50 -4.81
C VAL A 94 -8.39 6.49 -6.34
N HIS A 95 -7.70 7.49 -6.89
CA HIS A 95 -7.55 7.64 -8.34
C HIS A 95 -6.57 6.63 -8.97
N LEU A 96 -5.79 5.94 -8.14
CA LEU A 96 -4.80 4.96 -8.56
C LEU A 96 -5.23 3.52 -8.30
N LEU A 97 -6.38 3.32 -7.64
CA LEU A 97 -6.92 1.99 -7.38
C LEU A 97 -7.28 1.30 -8.70
N LYS A 98 -6.83 0.07 -8.84
CA LYS A 98 -7.27 -0.82 -9.91
C LYS A 98 -8.15 -1.90 -9.33
N LYS A 99 -9.30 -2.13 -9.95
CA LYS A 99 -10.23 -3.16 -9.52
C LYS A 99 -9.64 -4.54 -9.80
N VAL A 100 -9.59 -5.40 -8.79
CA VAL A 100 -9.21 -6.81 -8.98
C VAL A 100 -10.36 -7.47 -9.72
N SER A 101 -10.12 -7.82 -10.99
CA SER A 101 -11.09 -8.55 -11.79
C SER A 101 -10.94 -10.04 -11.48
N ALA A 102 -12.04 -10.68 -11.06
CA ALA A 102 -12.11 -12.13 -10.85
C ALA A 102 -12.03 -12.89 -12.18
#